data_AF-A0A150VGA7-F1
#
_entry.id   AF-A0A150VGA7-F1
#
_cell.length_a   1.000
_cell.length_b   1.000
_cell.length_c   1.000
_cell.angle_alpha   90.00
_cell.angle_beta   90.00
_cell.angle_gamma   90.00
#
_symmetry.space_group_name_H-M   'P 1'
#
loop_
_entity.id
_entity.type
_entity.pdbx_description
1 polymer ?
#
loop_
_entity_poly.entity_id
_entity_poly.type
_entity_poly.pdbx_seq_one_letter_code
_entity_poly.pdbx_strand_id
1 'polypeptide(L)'
;FPAPLVLPGDELSWEPGETGHSFVSWFRELYRNVMTDQCPTVDVVPPPAVSDQIFGMESWSIPTVMIKDNNISRPKLEDTAEYLSALYHGLPIKVLHRPELRYKTWGVAKGRIHKFGGRNITLAYGTEAVRVRTRQSRDGIFSGQLDLNDLLDVAIRILPDDAYALLMVVDHDLWEDDNDEFCCDRAYGGSRVAVVSAAWYNPTLDIKQGVESHHVWPTSHCKAYIHACCAEVAGPKRKKAKARNRIN
;
A
#
# COMPACT_ATOMS: atom_id res chain seq x y z
N PHE A 1 -9.76 11.70 14.46
CA PHE A 1 -8.56 12.27 13.83
C PHE A 1 -8.87 13.65 13.26
N PRO A 2 -7.91 14.60 13.20
CA PRO A 2 -8.16 15.91 12.61
C PRO A 2 -8.46 15.78 11.12
N ALA A 3 -9.30 16.67 10.59
CA ALA A 3 -9.53 16.75 9.15
C ALA A 3 -8.19 16.98 8.43
N PRO A 4 -7.98 16.38 7.23
CA PRO A 4 -6.82 16.69 6.43
C PRO A 4 -6.81 18.19 6.12
N LEU A 5 -5.62 18.79 6.13
CA LEU A 5 -5.46 20.14 5.62
C LEU A 5 -5.61 20.07 4.11
N VAL A 6 -6.44 20.96 3.54
CA VAL A 6 -6.55 21.10 2.09
C VAL A 6 -5.45 22.07 1.65
N LEU A 7 -4.28 21.53 1.30
CA LEU A 7 -3.15 22.27 0.77
C LEU A 7 -3.27 22.41 -0.76
N PRO A 8 -2.65 23.45 -1.35
CA PRO A 8 -2.62 23.57 -2.80
C PRO A 8 -1.96 22.35 -3.47
N GLY A 9 -2.66 21.75 -4.43
CA GLY A 9 -2.20 20.54 -5.11
C GLY A 9 -2.80 19.24 -4.58
N ASP A 10 -3.50 19.30 -3.44
CA ASP A 10 -4.31 18.18 -2.96
C ASP A 10 -5.55 18.00 -3.84
N GLU A 11 -6.08 16.79 -3.92
CA GLU A 11 -7.29 16.46 -4.69
C GLU A 11 -8.48 17.33 -4.26
N LEU A 12 -8.71 17.45 -2.94
CA LEU A 12 -9.75 18.33 -2.38
C LEU A 12 -9.54 19.83 -2.69
N SER A 13 -8.32 20.23 -3.06
CA SER A 13 -8.04 21.61 -3.51
C SER A 13 -8.48 21.84 -4.95
N TRP A 14 -8.45 20.80 -5.79
CA TRP A 14 -8.91 20.83 -7.18
C TRP A 14 -10.41 20.60 -7.29
N GLU A 15 -10.96 19.73 -6.44
CA GLU A 15 -12.38 19.40 -6.37
C GLU A 15 -12.99 19.82 -5.01
N PRO A 16 -13.09 21.12 -4.71
CA PRO A 16 -13.61 21.59 -3.41
C PRO A 16 -15.10 21.30 -3.19
N GLY A 17 -15.82 20.89 -4.26
CA GLY A 17 -17.20 20.43 -4.20
C GLY A 17 -17.34 18.94 -3.86
N GLU A 18 -16.24 18.19 -3.81
CA GLU A 18 -16.26 16.78 -3.45
C GLU A 18 -16.66 16.64 -1.98
N THR A 19 -17.87 16.13 -1.76
CA THR A 19 -18.37 15.87 -0.42
C THR A 19 -17.86 14.52 0.04
N GLY A 20 -17.21 14.47 1.21
CA GLY A 20 -16.81 13.20 1.80
C GLY A 20 -17.97 12.21 1.94
N HIS A 21 -17.67 10.92 1.85
CA HIS A 21 -18.66 9.88 2.09
C HIS A 21 -19.08 9.89 3.57
N SER A 22 -20.34 10.21 3.84
CA SER A 22 -20.87 10.06 5.20
C SER A 22 -21.06 8.59 5.55
N PHE A 23 -20.88 8.24 6.82
CA PHE A 23 -21.19 6.89 7.31
C PHE A 23 -22.63 6.49 6.95
N VAL A 24 -23.58 7.42 7.00
CA VAL A 24 -25.00 7.17 6.65
C VAL A 24 -25.15 6.85 5.16
N SER A 25 -24.43 7.54 4.28
CA SER A 25 -24.41 7.26 2.84
C SER A 25 -23.86 5.85 2.61
N TRP A 26 -22.68 5.57 3.14
CA TRP A 26 -22.05 4.25 3.05
C TRP A 26 -22.92 3.13 3.62
N PHE A 27 -23.54 3.35 4.78
CA PHE A 27 -24.41 2.35 5.43
C PHE A 27 -25.65 1.99 4.59
N ARG A 28 -26.11 2.92 3.74
CA ARG A 28 -27.27 2.75 2.87
C ARG A 28 -26.92 2.24 1.48
N GLU A 29 -25.64 2.02 1.17
CA GLU A 29 -25.24 1.50 -0.14
C GLU A 29 -25.78 0.08 -0.32
N LEU A 30 -26.51 -0.13 -1.43
CA LEU A 30 -27.14 -1.41 -1.76
C LEU A 30 -26.13 -2.54 -1.95
N TYR A 31 -24.90 -2.20 -2.35
CA TYR A 31 -23.82 -3.14 -2.61
C TYR A 31 -22.88 -3.32 -1.42
N ARG A 32 -23.22 -2.74 -0.25
CA ARG A 32 -22.43 -2.90 0.97
C ARG A 32 -22.56 -4.33 1.49
N ASN A 33 -21.44 -4.91 1.91
CA ASN A 33 -21.48 -6.14 2.69
C ASN A 33 -22.14 -5.87 4.05
N VAL A 34 -23.15 -6.66 4.37
CA VAL A 34 -23.86 -6.52 5.64
C VAL A 34 -22.95 -7.04 6.76
N MET A 35 -22.61 -6.17 7.69
CA MET A 35 -22.03 -6.58 8.98
C MET A 35 -23.06 -7.42 9.73
N THR A 36 -22.70 -8.63 10.14
CA THR A 36 -23.53 -9.50 10.98
C THR A 36 -22.80 -9.78 12.28
N ASP A 37 -23.55 -10.08 13.34
CA ASP A 37 -22.96 -10.46 14.64
C ASP A 37 -22.11 -11.75 14.56
N GLN A 38 -22.23 -12.51 13.45
CA GLN A 38 -21.49 -13.74 13.20
C GLN A 38 -20.11 -13.50 12.57
N CYS A 39 -19.88 -12.34 11.96
CA CYS A 39 -18.63 -12.02 11.26
C CYS A 39 -18.13 -10.64 11.69
N PRO A 40 -17.67 -10.44 12.94
CA PRO A 40 -17.31 -9.10 13.41
C PRO A 40 -15.87 -8.71 13.05
N THR A 41 -15.00 -9.66 12.72
CA THR A 41 -13.54 -9.41 12.69
C THR A 41 -13.02 -8.99 11.32
N VAL A 42 -12.03 -8.10 11.30
CA VAL A 42 -11.15 -7.93 10.14
C VAL A 42 -9.89 -8.73 10.39
N ASP A 43 -9.65 -9.74 9.55
CA ASP A 43 -8.52 -10.64 9.68
C ASP A 43 -7.33 -10.11 8.86
N VAL A 44 -6.20 -9.90 9.51
CA VAL A 44 -4.95 -9.42 8.90
C VAL A 44 -4.01 -10.60 8.71
N VAL A 45 -3.62 -10.88 7.48
CA VAL A 45 -2.74 -11.99 7.12
C VAL A 45 -1.29 -11.48 7.01
N PRO A 46 -0.32 -12.14 7.65
CA PRO A 46 1.09 -11.78 7.55
C PRO A 46 1.63 -11.94 6.12
N PRO A 47 2.74 -11.23 5.80
CA PRO A 47 3.51 -11.49 4.59
C PRO A 47 3.83 -12.98 4.41
N PRO A 48 3.60 -13.55 3.21
CA PRO A 48 3.92 -14.95 2.98
C PRO A 48 5.43 -15.20 3.10
N ALA A 49 5.79 -16.29 3.79
CA ALA A 49 7.18 -16.69 3.92
C ALA A 49 7.76 -17.13 2.56
N VAL A 50 9.04 -16.89 2.34
CA VAL A 50 9.75 -17.44 1.18
C VAL A 50 10.29 -18.82 1.56
N SER A 51 10.10 -19.82 0.68
CA SER A 51 10.72 -21.13 0.83
C SER A 51 12.18 -21.10 0.38
N ASP A 52 13.06 -21.86 1.04
CA ASP A 52 14.47 -22.06 0.66
C ASP A 52 14.65 -22.54 -0.79
N GLN A 53 13.58 -23.08 -1.39
CA GLN A 53 13.54 -23.50 -2.79
C GLN A 53 13.60 -22.33 -3.80
N ILE A 54 13.25 -21.11 -3.37
CA ILE A 54 13.22 -19.92 -4.24
C ILE A 54 14.40 -19.02 -3.92
N PHE A 55 15.57 -19.34 -4.50
CA PHE A 55 16.78 -18.55 -4.28
C PHE A 55 16.64 -17.09 -4.76
N GLY A 56 16.82 -16.14 -3.83
CA GLY A 56 16.89 -14.71 -4.11
C GLY A 56 15.54 -13.99 -4.24
N MET A 57 14.41 -14.61 -3.87
CA MET A 57 13.12 -13.91 -3.83
C MET A 57 13.00 -12.96 -2.62
N GLU A 58 13.71 -13.21 -1.53
CA GLU A 58 13.73 -12.30 -0.38
C GLU A 58 14.26 -10.91 -0.76
N SER A 59 15.27 -10.85 -1.63
CA SER A 59 15.84 -9.59 -2.11
C SER A 59 14.94 -8.82 -3.07
N TRP A 60 13.81 -9.40 -3.50
CA TRP A 60 12.82 -8.68 -4.32
C TRP A 60 12.04 -7.65 -3.50
N SER A 61 11.96 -7.84 -2.18
CA SER A 61 11.34 -6.85 -1.29
C SER A 61 12.27 -5.69 -0.93
N ILE A 62 13.55 -5.75 -1.32
CA ILE A 62 14.56 -4.76 -0.94
C ILE A 62 14.81 -3.82 -2.14
N PRO A 63 14.64 -2.50 -1.97
CA PRO A 63 14.98 -1.54 -3.01
C PRO A 63 16.47 -1.65 -3.39
N THR A 64 16.77 -1.62 -4.69
CA THR A 64 18.13 -1.64 -5.24
C THR A 64 18.87 -0.33 -4.99
N VAL A 65 18.13 0.76 -4.79
CA VAL A 65 18.65 2.10 -4.50
C VAL A 65 19.03 2.17 -3.02
N MET A 66 20.18 1.58 -2.66
CA MET A 66 20.66 1.64 -1.28
C MET A 66 21.16 3.05 -0.95
N ILE A 67 20.40 3.77 -0.11
CA ILE A 67 20.92 4.93 0.63
C ILE A 67 21.78 4.38 1.77
N LYS A 68 22.99 4.94 1.95
CA LYS A 68 24.05 4.41 2.84
C LYS A 68 23.70 4.37 4.33
N ASP A 69 22.70 5.12 4.73
CA ASP A 69 22.13 5.08 6.06
C ASP A 69 20.70 4.59 5.92
N ASN A 70 20.34 3.54 6.67
CA ASN A 70 19.07 3.47 7.40
C ASN A 70 18.96 2.10 8.07
N ASN A 71 19.41 2.04 9.32
CA ASN A 71 19.07 0.98 10.26
C ASN A 71 17.61 1.12 10.74
N ILE A 72 16.69 1.44 9.82
CA ILE A 72 15.27 1.63 10.09
C ILE A 72 14.60 0.28 9.87
N SER A 73 14.11 -0.31 10.95
CA SER A 73 13.33 -1.54 10.87
C SER A 73 12.01 -1.28 10.15
N ARG A 74 11.59 -2.22 9.31
CA ARG A 74 10.23 -2.20 8.76
C ARG A 74 9.21 -2.26 9.90
N PRO A 75 8.03 -1.62 9.73
CA PRO A 75 6.93 -1.78 10.67
C PRO A 75 6.61 -3.25 10.84
N LYS A 76 6.37 -3.67 12.08
CA LYS A 76 5.92 -5.04 12.34
C LYS A 76 4.45 -5.16 11.99
N LEU A 77 4.01 -6.38 11.70
CA LEU A 77 2.60 -6.63 11.41
C LEU A 77 1.70 -6.25 12.60
N GLU A 78 2.21 -6.45 13.82
CA GLU A 78 1.51 -6.09 15.05
C GLU A 78 1.27 -4.58 15.14
N ASP A 79 2.23 -3.75 14.72
CA ASP A 79 2.08 -2.29 14.70
C ASP A 79 0.94 -1.89 13.74
N THR A 80 0.84 -2.55 12.58
CA THR A 80 -0.25 -2.35 11.62
C THR A 80 -1.60 -2.78 12.20
N ALA A 81 -1.66 -3.95 12.84
CA ALA A 81 -2.91 -4.45 13.45
C ALA A 81 -3.38 -3.55 14.60
N GLU A 82 -2.46 -3.06 15.45
CA GLU A 82 -2.76 -2.11 16.52
C GLU A 82 -3.28 -0.79 15.95
N TYR A 83 -2.61 -0.25 14.93
CA TYR A 83 -3.04 0.97 14.24
C TYR A 83 -4.46 0.83 13.67
N LEU A 84 -4.74 -0.28 12.98
CA LEU A 84 -6.08 -0.55 12.44
C LEU A 84 -7.13 -0.67 13.54
N SER A 85 -6.79 -1.30 14.67
CA SER A 85 -7.71 -1.42 15.81
C SER A 85 -8.01 -0.07 16.46
N ALA A 86 -7.04 0.83 16.49
CA ALA A 86 -7.22 2.20 16.97
C ALA A 86 -8.03 3.06 15.99
N LEU A 87 -7.84 2.87 14.67
CA LEU A 87 -8.52 3.66 13.64
C LEU A 87 -9.98 3.22 13.41
N TYR A 88 -10.22 1.91 13.33
CA TYR A 88 -11.52 1.31 13.06
C TYR A 88 -12.22 0.88 14.34
N HIS A 89 -12.60 1.87 15.17
CA HIS A 89 -13.30 1.60 16.42
C HIS A 89 -14.58 0.77 16.22
N GLY A 90 -14.74 -0.25 17.05
CA GLY A 90 -15.88 -1.17 17.00
C GLY A 90 -15.73 -2.33 16.02
N LEU A 91 -14.62 -2.41 15.28
CA LEU A 91 -14.27 -3.56 14.44
C LEU A 91 -13.06 -4.29 15.04
N PRO A 92 -13.27 -5.47 15.66
CA PRO A 92 -12.16 -6.28 16.15
C PRO A 92 -11.18 -6.65 15.03
N ILE A 93 -9.89 -6.41 15.27
CA ILE A 93 -8.80 -6.81 14.35
C ILE A 93 -8.16 -8.08 14.88
N LYS A 94 -7.93 -9.06 14.00
CA LYS A 94 -7.31 -10.35 14.35
C LYS A 94 -6.19 -10.67 13.39
N VAL A 95 -5.02 -11.06 13.90
CA VAL A 95 -3.93 -11.54 13.03
C VAL A 95 -4.10 -13.03 12.73
N LEU A 96 -4.29 -13.35 11.44
CA LEU A 96 -4.55 -14.70 10.98
C LEU A 96 -3.25 -15.41 10.57
N HIS A 97 -2.73 -16.25 11.45
CA HIS A 97 -1.48 -16.99 11.22
C HIS A 97 -1.69 -18.33 10.48
N ARG A 98 -2.94 -18.76 10.30
CA ARG A 98 -3.30 -20.04 9.67
C ARG A 98 -4.41 -19.82 8.63
N PRO A 99 -4.31 -20.40 7.42
CA PRO A 99 -3.18 -21.19 6.93
C PRO A 99 -1.92 -20.34 6.79
N GLU A 100 -0.77 -20.96 7.02
CA GLU A 100 0.51 -20.29 6.81
C GLU A 100 0.75 -20.16 5.30
N LEU A 101 0.98 -18.93 4.86
CA LEU A 101 1.23 -18.62 3.46
C LEU A 101 2.72 -18.76 3.15
N ARG A 102 3.05 -19.45 2.05
CA ARG A 102 4.44 -19.65 1.66
C ARG A 102 4.64 -19.69 0.15
N TYR A 103 5.58 -18.90 -0.34
CA TYR A 103 6.03 -18.99 -1.73
C TYR A 103 6.88 -20.24 -1.95
N LYS A 104 6.57 -21.04 -2.97
CA LYS A 104 7.33 -22.23 -3.37
C LYS A 104 7.52 -22.29 -4.89
N THR A 105 8.44 -23.15 -5.35
CA THR A 105 8.58 -23.45 -6.79
C THR A 105 7.57 -24.52 -7.21
N TRP A 106 6.92 -24.34 -8.35
CA TRP A 106 6.06 -25.34 -8.98
C TRP A 106 6.90 -26.42 -9.68
N GLY A 107 6.76 -27.67 -9.23
CA GLY A 107 7.44 -28.83 -9.81
C GLY A 107 8.86 -29.04 -9.28
N VAL A 108 9.35 -30.28 -9.39
CA VAL A 108 10.69 -30.69 -8.96
C VAL A 108 11.71 -30.16 -9.98
N ALA A 109 12.60 -29.27 -9.55
CA ALA A 109 13.64 -28.71 -10.41
C ALA A 109 14.63 -29.79 -10.89
N LYS A 110 14.36 -30.39 -12.06
CA LYS A 110 15.38 -31.03 -12.90
C LYS A 110 15.72 -30.07 -14.04
N GLY A 111 16.61 -29.10 -13.79
CA GLY A 111 17.08 -28.22 -14.86
C GLY A 111 17.72 -26.91 -14.37
N ARG A 112 18.64 -26.38 -15.18
CA ARG A 112 19.38 -25.13 -14.95
C ARG A 112 18.41 -23.96 -14.73
N ILE A 113 18.66 -23.19 -13.66
CA ILE A 113 17.92 -21.98 -13.29
C ILE A 113 18.04 -20.94 -14.42
N HIS A 114 16.98 -20.73 -15.18
CA HIS A 114 16.91 -19.65 -16.16
C HIS A 114 16.69 -18.30 -15.44
N LYS A 115 17.30 -17.23 -15.99
CA LYS A 115 17.14 -15.83 -15.56
C LYS A 115 15.65 -15.47 -15.47
N PHE A 116 15.23 -14.91 -14.33
CA PHE A 116 13.99 -14.19 -13.97
C PHE A 116 12.63 -14.59 -14.58
N GLY A 117 12.52 -14.93 -15.87
CA GLY A 117 11.29 -15.28 -16.59
C GLY A 117 10.98 -16.78 -16.70
N GLY A 118 11.46 -17.63 -15.78
CA GLY A 118 11.24 -19.08 -15.84
C GLY A 118 10.93 -19.77 -14.52
N ARG A 119 10.80 -19.02 -13.42
CA ARG A 119 10.45 -19.60 -12.11
C ARG A 119 8.93 -19.64 -12.01
N ASN A 120 8.35 -20.83 -12.11
CA ASN A 120 6.96 -21.02 -11.74
C ASN A 120 6.87 -20.88 -10.22
N ILE A 121 6.51 -19.70 -9.72
CA ILE A 121 6.28 -19.46 -8.29
C ILE A 121 4.81 -19.78 -7.99
N THR A 122 4.58 -20.43 -6.86
CA THR A 122 3.25 -20.60 -6.27
C THR A 122 3.19 -20.02 -4.88
N LEU A 123 2.01 -19.57 -4.49
CA LEU A 123 1.66 -19.24 -3.12
C LEU A 123 0.87 -20.43 -2.55
N ALA A 124 1.48 -21.15 -1.63
CA ALA A 124 0.87 -22.29 -0.94
C ALA A 124 0.10 -21.82 0.30
N TYR A 125 -1.08 -22.40 0.51
CA TYR A 125 -1.92 -22.20 1.69
C TYR A 125 -2.59 -23.53 2.07
N GLY A 126 -2.30 -24.05 3.26
CA GLY A 126 -2.75 -25.37 3.67
C GLY A 126 -2.25 -26.47 2.72
N THR A 127 -3.17 -27.20 2.08
CA THR A 127 -2.89 -28.25 1.09
C THR A 127 -2.96 -27.77 -0.36
N GLU A 128 -3.34 -26.51 -0.58
CA GLU A 128 -3.52 -25.93 -1.90
C GLU A 128 -2.37 -24.97 -2.25
N ALA A 129 -2.27 -24.64 -3.53
CA ALA A 129 -1.31 -23.67 -4.04
C ALA A 129 -1.83 -23.03 -5.32
N VAL A 130 -1.70 -21.71 -5.42
CA VAL A 130 -2.04 -20.93 -6.62
C VAL A 130 -0.76 -20.44 -7.26
N ARG A 131 -0.69 -20.48 -8.59
CA ARG A 131 0.43 -19.89 -9.34
C ARG A 131 0.38 -18.38 -9.19
N VAL A 132 1.53 -17.78 -8.86
CA VAL A 132 1.71 -16.33 -8.84
C VAL A 132 2.62 -15.96 -9.99
N ARG A 133 2.09 -15.18 -10.93
CA ARG A 133 2.84 -14.61 -12.03
C ARG A 133 3.83 -13.60 -11.48
N THR A 134 5.00 -13.56 -12.11
CA THR A 134 6.10 -12.70 -11.69
C THR A 134 6.68 -11.99 -12.90
N ARG A 135 7.16 -10.77 -12.70
CA ARG A 135 7.94 -10.04 -13.71
C ARG A 135 9.14 -9.34 -13.07
N GLN A 136 10.04 -8.87 -13.91
CA GLN A 136 11.07 -7.93 -13.47
C GLN A 136 10.42 -6.55 -13.26
N SER A 137 10.82 -5.79 -12.24
CA SER A 137 10.31 -4.44 -12.06
C SER A 137 10.69 -3.55 -13.25
N ARG A 138 9.73 -2.74 -13.71
CA ARG A 138 9.91 -1.86 -14.87
C ARG A 138 10.77 -0.64 -14.55
N ASP A 139 10.66 -0.14 -13.33
CA ASP A 139 11.37 1.02 -12.82
C ASP A 139 12.80 0.72 -12.32
N GLY A 140 13.13 -0.58 -12.19
CA GLY A 140 14.38 -1.08 -11.65
C GLY A 140 14.59 -0.86 -10.14
N ILE A 141 13.60 -0.37 -9.40
CA ILE A 141 13.70 -0.14 -7.94
C ILE A 141 13.72 -1.46 -7.22
N PHE A 142 12.82 -2.37 -7.57
CA PHE A 142 12.83 -3.73 -7.05
C PHE A 142 13.36 -4.68 -8.12
N SER A 143 13.92 -5.82 -7.67
CA SER A 143 14.42 -6.79 -8.64
C SER A 143 13.29 -7.57 -9.31
N GLY A 144 12.15 -7.76 -8.63
CA GLY A 144 10.99 -8.48 -9.16
C GLY A 144 9.67 -8.05 -8.54
N GLN A 145 8.59 -8.28 -9.27
CA GLN A 145 7.22 -7.95 -8.91
C GLN A 145 6.32 -9.19 -8.96
N LEU A 146 5.30 -9.22 -8.10
CA LEU A 146 4.27 -10.24 -8.06
C LEU A 146 2.96 -9.71 -8.65
N ASP A 147 2.24 -10.57 -9.36
CA ASP A 147 0.92 -10.24 -9.89
C ASP A 147 -0.11 -10.15 -8.75
N LEU A 148 -0.72 -8.98 -8.63
CA LEU A 148 -1.68 -8.64 -7.58
C LEU A 148 -2.97 -9.45 -7.70
N ASN A 149 -3.44 -9.72 -8.93
CA ASN A 149 -4.67 -10.45 -9.16
C ASN A 149 -4.55 -11.89 -8.67
N ASP A 150 -3.39 -12.53 -8.88
CA ASP A 150 -3.12 -13.88 -8.38
C ASP A 150 -3.12 -13.94 -6.83
N LEU A 151 -2.70 -12.86 -6.16
CA LEU A 151 -2.72 -12.75 -4.69
C LEU A 151 -4.14 -12.48 -4.14
N LEU A 152 -4.92 -11.64 -4.82
CA LEU A 152 -6.34 -11.41 -4.48
C LEU A 152 -7.12 -12.72 -4.58
N ASP A 153 -6.85 -13.51 -5.61
CA ASP A 153 -7.43 -14.84 -5.80
C ASP A 153 -7.16 -15.78 -4.61
N VAL A 154 -5.97 -15.71 -4.01
CA VAL A 154 -5.66 -16.44 -2.78
C VAL A 154 -6.38 -15.83 -1.58
N ALA A 155 -6.38 -14.49 -1.45
CA ALA A 155 -7.05 -13.78 -0.38
C ALA A 155 -8.55 -14.16 -0.29
N ILE A 156 -9.25 -14.24 -1.43
CA ILE A 156 -10.64 -14.67 -1.51
C ILE A 156 -10.82 -16.09 -0.98
N ARG A 157 -9.91 -17.01 -1.32
CA ARG A 157 -9.99 -18.42 -0.94
C ARG A 157 -9.71 -18.67 0.55
N ILE A 158 -8.87 -17.84 1.16
CA ILE A 158 -8.47 -18.01 2.57
C ILE A 158 -9.29 -17.16 3.55
N LEU A 159 -10.17 -16.29 3.05
CA LEU A 159 -11.08 -15.50 3.88
C LEU A 159 -11.95 -16.44 4.73
N PRO A 160 -11.84 -16.40 6.07
CA PRO A 160 -12.68 -17.23 6.92
C PRO A 160 -14.16 -16.87 6.79
N ASP A 161 -15.04 -17.87 6.92
CA ASP A 161 -16.50 -17.67 6.90
C ASP A 161 -16.97 -16.77 8.06
N ASP A 162 -16.25 -16.76 9.19
CA ASP A 162 -16.52 -15.99 10.40
C ASP A 162 -15.79 -14.63 10.45
N ALA A 163 -15.05 -14.25 9.41
CA ALA A 163 -14.43 -12.93 9.30
C ALA A 163 -15.33 -11.99 8.48
N TYR A 164 -15.40 -10.70 8.84
CA TYR A 164 -16.03 -9.65 8.04
C TYR A 164 -15.23 -9.37 6.78
N ALA A 165 -13.92 -9.28 6.89
CA ALA A 165 -13.02 -8.97 5.78
C ALA A 165 -11.62 -9.52 6.05
N LEU A 166 -10.81 -9.61 5.00
CA LEU A 166 -9.41 -10.05 5.07
C LEU A 166 -8.49 -9.04 4.40
N LEU A 167 -7.43 -8.64 5.12
CA LEU A 167 -6.34 -7.82 4.62
C LEU A 167 -5.07 -8.65 4.55
N MET A 168 -4.58 -8.94 3.35
CA MET A 168 -3.30 -9.62 3.15
C MET A 168 -2.17 -8.59 2.97
N VAL A 169 -1.19 -8.64 3.86
CA VAL A 169 0.03 -7.83 3.74
C VAL A 169 1.07 -8.64 2.96
N VAL A 170 1.84 -7.99 2.10
CA VAL A 170 2.88 -8.60 1.26
C VAL A 170 4.12 -7.71 1.28
N ASP A 171 5.32 -8.29 1.37
CA ASP A 171 6.58 -7.51 1.38
C ASP A 171 7.08 -7.10 -0.01
N HIS A 172 6.60 -7.79 -1.04
CA HIS A 172 7.07 -7.67 -2.41
C HIS A 172 6.33 -6.58 -3.18
N ASP A 173 7.01 -5.98 -4.15
CA ASP A 173 6.41 -5.05 -5.09
C ASP A 173 5.38 -5.76 -5.99
N LEU A 174 4.33 -5.04 -6.40
CA LEU A 174 3.16 -5.62 -7.07
C LEU A 174 2.87 -4.96 -8.42
N TRP A 175 2.10 -5.65 -9.26
CA TRP A 175 1.52 -5.11 -10.49
C TRP A 175 0.15 -5.73 -10.77
N GLU A 176 -0.77 -4.99 -11.39
CA GLU A 176 -2.11 -5.48 -11.74
C GLU A 176 -2.22 -5.81 -13.24
N ASP A 177 -1.68 -4.94 -14.11
CA ASP A 177 -1.72 -5.12 -15.57
C ASP A 177 -0.45 -4.71 -16.34
N ASP A 178 -0.51 -4.88 -17.67
CA ASP A 178 0.59 -4.58 -18.58
C ASP A 178 0.86 -3.08 -18.78
N ASN A 179 0.02 -2.19 -18.28
CA ASN A 179 0.23 -0.75 -18.32
C ASN A 179 0.83 -0.23 -17.00
N ASP A 180 0.63 -0.95 -15.90
CA ASP A 180 1.20 -0.57 -14.61
C ASP A 180 2.72 -0.61 -14.59
N GLU A 181 3.31 0.39 -13.95
CA GLU A 181 4.71 0.33 -13.52
C GLU A 181 4.81 -0.50 -12.23
N PHE A 182 3.98 -0.18 -11.24
CA PHE A 182 3.77 -0.90 -9.99
C PHE A 182 2.37 -0.56 -9.44
N CYS A 183 1.93 -1.29 -8.42
CA CYS A 183 0.79 -0.90 -7.58
C CYS A 183 1.09 -1.19 -6.10
N CYS A 184 0.51 -0.40 -5.20
CA CYS A 184 0.70 -0.59 -3.76
C CYS A 184 -0.33 -1.53 -3.15
N ASP A 185 -1.54 -1.56 -3.70
CA ASP A 185 -2.65 -2.32 -3.14
C ASP A 185 -3.81 -2.45 -4.13
N ARG A 186 -4.74 -3.34 -3.77
CA ARG A 186 -6.08 -3.40 -4.36
C ARG A 186 -7.05 -4.04 -3.38
N ALA A 187 -8.29 -3.55 -3.41
CA ALA A 187 -9.40 -4.13 -2.66
C ALA A 187 -10.54 -4.56 -3.59
N TYR A 188 -11.10 -5.74 -3.32
CA TYR A 188 -12.36 -6.20 -3.90
C TYR A 188 -13.43 -6.13 -2.82
N GLY A 189 -14.10 -4.96 -2.76
CA GLY A 189 -15.13 -4.69 -1.76
C GLY A 189 -16.20 -5.77 -1.71
N GLY A 190 -16.74 -6.20 -2.85
CA GLY A 190 -17.75 -7.26 -2.91
C GLY A 190 -17.27 -8.63 -2.40
N SER A 191 -15.97 -8.91 -2.47
CA SER A 191 -15.37 -10.14 -1.95
C SER A 191 -14.79 -9.98 -0.53
N ARG A 192 -14.84 -8.77 0.04
CA ARG A 192 -14.35 -8.44 1.39
C ARG A 192 -12.87 -8.73 1.59
N VAL A 193 -12.07 -8.56 0.54
CA VAL A 193 -10.62 -8.76 0.61
C VAL A 193 -9.85 -7.57 0.09
N ALA A 194 -8.65 -7.39 0.64
CA ALA A 194 -7.65 -6.47 0.12
C ALA A 194 -6.25 -7.10 0.22
N VAL A 195 -5.38 -6.74 -0.73
CA VAL A 195 -3.95 -7.05 -0.70
C VAL A 195 -3.20 -5.73 -0.67
N VAL A 196 -2.24 -5.58 0.24
CA VAL A 196 -1.38 -4.40 0.37
C VAL A 196 0.09 -4.80 0.37
N SER A 197 0.88 -4.11 -0.43
CA SER A 197 2.34 -4.21 -0.45
C SER A 197 2.96 -3.25 0.57
N ALA A 198 3.92 -3.75 1.35
CA ALA A 198 4.79 -2.95 2.19
C ALA A 198 6.04 -2.42 1.45
N ALA A 199 6.26 -2.83 0.19
CA ALA A 199 7.51 -2.55 -0.53
C ALA A 199 7.79 -1.05 -0.68
N TRP A 200 6.79 -0.30 -1.13
CA TRP A 200 6.88 1.14 -1.36
C TRP A 200 6.75 1.98 -0.10
N TYR A 201 6.25 1.42 1.00
CA TYR A 201 6.23 2.06 2.31
C TYR A 201 7.54 1.86 3.10
N ASN A 202 8.58 1.36 2.44
CA ASN A 202 9.90 1.25 3.03
C ASN A 202 10.55 2.65 3.18
N PRO A 203 10.88 3.10 4.41
CA PRO A 203 11.42 4.44 4.66
C PRO A 203 12.72 4.77 3.91
N THR A 204 13.45 3.76 3.41
CA THR A 204 14.60 3.98 2.53
C THR A 204 14.24 4.69 1.23
N LEU A 205 12.96 4.66 0.83
CA LEU A 205 12.47 5.29 -0.38
C LEU A 205 11.94 6.72 -0.13
N ASP A 206 11.77 7.17 1.11
CA ASP A 206 11.16 8.46 1.44
C ASP A 206 11.81 9.63 0.70
N ILE A 207 13.15 9.68 0.68
CA ILE A 207 13.91 10.72 -0.04
C ILE A 207 13.64 10.66 -1.54
N LYS A 208 13.57 9.45 -2.12
CA LYS A 208 13.31 9.26 -3.55
C LYS A 208 11.87 9.64 -3.91
N GLN A 209 10.94 9.34 -3.02
CA GLN A 209 9.51 9.64 -3.17
C GLN A 209 9.17 11.10 -2.80
N GLY A 210 10.11 11.84 -2.20
CA GLY A 210 9.86 13.19 -1.72
C GLY A 210 8.85 13.22 -0.57
N VAL A 211 8.78 12.15 0.23
CA VAL A 211 7.88 12.06 1.39
C VAL A 211 8.31 13.13 2.39
N GLU A 212 7.38 14.03 2.71
CA GLU A 212 7.61 15.00 3.77
C GLU A 212 7.60 14.29 5.12
N SER A 213 8.50 14.63 6.03
CA SER A 213 8.73 13.91 7.30
C SER A 213 8.29 14.69 8.54
N HIS A 214 8.30 16.03 8.48
CA HIS A 214 8.05 16.86 9.67
C HIS A 214 6.60 17.34 9.73
N HIS A 215 5.97 17.55 8.58
CA HIS A 215 4.63 18.11 8.45
C HIS A 215 3.63 17.11 7.85
N VAL A 216 3.82 15.82 8.08
CA VAL A 216 2.84 14.78 7.71
C VAL A 216 1.56 14.93 8.51
N TRP A 217 0.43 14.48 7.97
CA TRP A 217 -0.76 14.33 8.78
C TRP A 217 -0.52 13.28 9.90
N PRO A 218 -0.94 13.51 11.15
CA PRO A 218 -1.78 14.63 11.63
C PRO A 218 -1.02 15.89 12.08
N THR A 219 0.31 15.92 12.03
CA THR A 219 1.17 17.03 12.50
C THR A 219 1.32 18.20 11.51
N SER A 220 0.66 18.15 10.35
CA SER A 220 0.75 19.14 9.26
C SER A 220 0.30 20.58 9.58
N HIS A 221 -0.25 20.83 10.77
CA HIS A 221 -0.86 22.11 11.19
C HIS A 221 0.12 23.24 11.55
N CYS A 222 1.40 23.11 11.18
CA CYS A 222 2.38 24.17 11.38
C CYS A 222 2.05 25.39 10.52
N LYS A 223 1.74 26.52 11.15
CA LYS A 223 1.43 27.79 10.47
C LYS A 223 2.51 28.21 9.45
N ALA A 224 3.78 28.03 9.79
CA ALA A 224 4.88 28.41 8.91
C ALA A 224 4.92 27.56 7.64
N TYR A 225 4.71 26.24 7.79
CA TYR A 225 4.64 25.30 6.67
C TYR A 225 3.46 25.61 5.74
N ILE A 226 2.26 25.78 6.30
CA ILE A 226 1.05 26.14 5.53
C ILE A 226 1.28 27.43 4.73
N HIS A 227 1.88 28.46 5.35
CA HIS A 227 2.19 29.70 4.65
C HIS A 227 3.19 29.51 3.51
N ALA A 228 4.19 28.64 3.67
CA ALA A 228 5.15 28.32 2.62
C ALA A 228 4.46 27.63 1.42
N CYS A 229 3.69 26.57 1.67
CA CYS A 229 2.93 25.87 0.61
C CYS A 229 2.01 26.82 -0.17
N CYS A 230 1.26 27.68 0.53
CA CYS A 230 0.39 28.67 -0.11
C CYS A 230 1.15 29.74 -0.89
N ALA A 231 2.35 30.13 -0.44
CA ALA A 231 3.16 31.16 -1.11
C ALA A 231 3.82 30.65 -2.39
N GLU A 232 4.22 29.37 -2.44
CA GLU A 232 4.79 28.74 -3.64
C GLU A 232 3.81 28.78 -4.82
N VAL A 233 2.54 28.46 -4.57
CA VAL A 233 1.49 28.49 -5.61
C VAL A 233 1.09 29.91 -6.02
N ALA A 234 1.14 30.88 -5.11
CA ALA A 234 0.81 32.28 -5.41
C ALA A 234 1.86 32.97 -6.30
N GLY A 235 3.07 32.41 -6.42
CA GLY A 235 4.18 32.98 -7.17
C GLY A 235 4.70 34.32 -6.58
N PRO A 236 5.81 34.87 -7.12
CA PRO A 236 6.35 36.12 -6.62
C PRO A 236 5.35 37.27 -6.86
N LYS A 237 4.95 37.96 -5.78
CA LYS A 237 4.15 39.19 -5.87
C LYS A 237 4.90 40.19 -6.75
N ARG A 238 4.40 40.46 -7.96
CA ARG A 238 4.92 41.52 -8.85
C ARG A 238 4.99 42.83 -8.05
N LYS A 239 6.20 43.31 -7.78
CA LYS A 239 6.41 44.66 -7.23
C LYS A 239 5.83 45.65 -8.23
N LYS A 240 4.71 46.31 -7.89
CA LYS A 240 4.24 47.49 -8.63
C LYS A 240 5.35 48.53 -8.58
N ALA A 241 6.02 48.76 -9.71
CA ALA A 241 6.97 49.85 -9.84
C ALA A 241 6.20 51.16 -9.57
N LYS A 242 6.60 51.91 -8.55
CA LYS A 242 6.13 53.28 -8.37
C LYS A 242 6.55 54.08 -9.60
N ALA A 243 5.60 54.46 -10.44
CA ALA A 243 5.83 55.45 -11.47
C ALA A 243 6.29 56.74 -10.79
N ARG A 244 7.58 57.09 -10.93
CA ARG A 244 8.07 58.43 -10.61
C ARG A 244 7.55 59.34 -11.72
N ASN A 245 6.49 60.09 -11.45
CA ASN A 245 6.17 61.28 -12.24
C ASN A 245 7.36 62.24 -12.13
N ARG A 246 8.15 62.34 -13.21
CA ARG A 246 9.04 63.48 -13.43
C ARG A 246 8.22 64.52 -14.18
N ILE A 247 7.80 65.54 -13.44
CA ILE A 247 7.45 66.84 -14.00
C ILE A 247 8.76 67.58 -14.16
N ASN A 248 9.06 68.01 -15.39
CA ASN A 248 9.77 69.23 -15.76
C ASN A 248 9.57 69.45 -17.25
#